data_AF-A0A9D1C3S9-F1
#
_entry.id   AF-A0A9D1C3S9-F1
#
_cell.length_a   1.000
_cell.length_b   1.000
_cell.length_c   1.000
_cell.angle_alpha   90.00
_cell.angle_beta   90.00
_cell.angle_gamma   90.00
#
_symmetry.space_group_name_H-M   'P 1'
#
loop_
_entity.id
_entity.type
_entity.pdbx_description
1 polymer ?
#
loop_
_entity_poly.entity_id
_entity_poly.type
_entity_poly.pdbx_seq_one_letter_code
_entity_poly.pdbx_strand_id
1 'polypeptide(L)' 'MKIINKTTVKAPVMTGDVVVKNILDVGIDVVATKSLIM' A
#
# COMPACT_ATOMS: atom_id res chain seq x y z
N MET A 1 4.11 -11.46 -4.60
CA MET A 1 2.76 -11.01 -5.01
C MET A 1 1.59 -11.49 -4.13
N LYS A 2 1.66 -12.62 -3.41
CA LYS A 2 0.51 -13.13 -2.62
C LYS A 2 -0.11 -12.13 -1.62
N ILE A 3 0.72 -11.32 -0.96
CA ILE A 3 0.26 -10.30 0.01
C ILE A 3 -0.41 -9.15 -0.75
N ILE A 4 0.31 -8.52 -1.69
CA ILE A 4 -0.17 -7.40 -2.50
C ILE A 4 -1.47 -7.73 -3.24
N ASN A 5 -1.59 -8.94 -3.83
CA ASN A 5 -2.79 -9.36 -4.56
C ASN A 5 -4.05 -9.47 -3.68
N LYS A 6 -3.88 -9.60 -2.36
CA LYS A 6 -4.98 -9.66 -1.39
C LYS A 6 -5.22 -8.33 -0.68
N THR A 7 -4.31 -7.37 -0.83
CA THR A 7 -4.44 -6.05 -0.21
C THR A 7 -5.44 -5.22 -0.98
N THR A 8 -6.48 -4.75 -0.28
CA THR A 8 -7.44 -3.76 -0.78
C THR A 8 -7.36 -2.51 0.06
N VAL A 9 -7.39 -1.36 -0.61
CA VAL A 9 -7.41 -0.04 0.03
C VAL A 9 -8.76 0.62 -0.21
N LYS A 10 -9.22 1.41 0.74
CA LYS A 10 -10.42 2.24 0.61
C LYS A 10 -10.00 3.67 0.39
N ALA A 11 -10.68 4.38 -0.52
CA ALA A 11 -10.46 5.81 -0.69
C ALA A 11 -10.82 6.57 0.60
N PRO A 12 -10.16 7.72 0.90
CA PRO A 12 -9.08 8.32 0.12
C PRO A 12 -7.72 7.65 0.37
N VAL A 13 -6.91 7.56 -0.68
CA VAL A 13 -5.50 7.17 -0.60
C VAL A 13 -4.70 8.24 -1.33
N MET A 14 -3.63 8.74 -0.73
CA MET A 14 -2.76 9.73 -1.33
C MET A 14 -1.44 9.09 -1.77
N THR A 15 -0.81 9.66 -2.80
CA THR A 15 0.56 9.27 -3.16
C THR A 15 1.48 9.47 -1.96
N GLY A 16 2.26 8.44 -1.64
CA GLY A 16 3.14 8.40 -0.47
C GLY A 16 2.57 7.67 0.74
N ASP A 17 1.26 7.37 0.77
CA ASP A 17 0.65 6.62 1.87
C ASP A 17 1.22 5.20 1.92
N VAL A 18 1.56 4.73 3.13
CA VAL A 18 2.02 3.35 3.34
C VAL A 18 0.84 2.39 3.23
N VAL A 19 0.84 1.57 2.19
CA VAL A 19 -0.21 0.57 1.89
C VAL A 19 0.08 -0.75 2.59
N VAL A 20 1.36 -1.15 2.67
CA VAL A 20 1.80 -2.31 3.45
C VAL A 20 3.09 -1.94 4.17
N LYS A 21 3.04 -1.99 5.51
CA LYS A 21 4.21 -1.75 6.35
C LYS A 21 5.04 -3.02 6.49
N ASN A 22 6.37 -2.89 6.40
CA ASN A 22 7.37 -3.94 6.61
C ASN A 22 7.03 -5.25 5.88
N ILE A 23 6.95 -5.18 4.56
CA ILE A 23 6.60 -6.32 3.72
C ILE A 23 7.62 -7.46 3.93
N LEU A 24 7.12 -8.67 4.18
CA LEU A 24 7.94 -9.87 4.43
C LEU A 24 8.93 -9.77 5.60
N ASP A 25 8.74 -8.81 6.50
CA ASP A 25 9.61 -8.59 7.67
C ASP A 25 11.08 -8.26 7.33
N VAL A 26 11.32 -7.61 6.18
CA VAL A 26 12.67 -7.21 5.74
C VAL A 26 13.00 -5.74 5.96
N GLY A 27 12.12 -4.99 6.61
CA GLY A 27 12.26 -3.56 6.90
C GLY A 27 11.84 -2.62 5.78
N ILE A 28 11.10 -3.11 4.77
CA ILE A 28 10.71 -2.31 3.58
C ILE A 28 9.20 -2.04 3.59
N ASP A 29 8.81 -0.80 3.33
CA ASP A 29 7.41 -0.41 3.20
C ASP A 29 6.98 -0.31 1.72
N VAL A 30 5.73 -0.66 1.44
CA VAL A 30 5.08 -0.46 0.14
C VAL A 30 4.17 0.76 0.23
N VAL A 31 4.41 1.74 -0.63
CA VAL A 31 3.64 3.00 -0.67
C VAL A 31 2.76 3.09 -1.91
N ALA A 32 1.67 3.84 -1.80
CA ALA A 32 0.82 4.19 -2.93
C ALA A 32 1.55 5.18 -3.83
N THR A 33 1.59 4.91 -5.13
CA THR A 33 2.18 5.80 -6.13
C THR A 33 1.14 6.71 -6.79
N LYS A 34 -0.13 6.36 -6.70
CA LYS A 34 -1.25 7.10 -7.27
C LYS A 34 -2.26 7.44 -6.18
N SER A 35 -2.75 8.68 -6.17
CA SER A 35 -3.90 9.06 -5.35
C SER A 35 -5.20 8.43 -5.88
N LEU A 36 -6.02 7.94 -4.96
CA LEU A 36 -7.38 7.48 -5.18
C LEU A 36 -8.32 8.33 -4.34
N ILE A 37 -9.15 9.12 -5.00
CA ILE A 37 -10.12 10.04 -4.40
C ILE A 37 -11.50 9.62 -4.91
N MET A 38 -12.52 9.70 -4.06
CA MET A 38 -13.90 9.30 -4.38
C MET A 38 -14.62 10.37 -5.20
#